data_AF-A0A372GWN3-F1
#
_entry.id   AF-A0A372GWN3-F1
#
_cell.length_a   1.000
_cell.length_b   1.000
_cell.length_c   1.000
_cell.angle_alpha   90.00
_cell.angle_beta   90.00
_cell.angle_gamma   90.00
#
_symmetry.space_group_name_H-M   'P 1'
#
loop_
_entity.id
_entity.type
_entity.pdbx_description
1 polymer ?
#
loop_
_entity_poly.entity_id
_entity_poly.type
_entity_poly.pdbx_seq_one_letter_code
_entity_poly.pdbx_strand_id
1 'polypeptide(L)'
;MKTKVLFISIILLMAGQVFAQHKNKDEWKHRKEYHKKEMERQREHDKKIAEHHREMQKKEYENYRELAKHEREYYRELRKRELEHLKECHTCNHAFYHNDDYYYEDDIYYSRRTRNPITVDAEVVFRNGSIKVQL
;
A
#
# COMPACT_ATOMS: atom_id res chain seq x y z
N MET A 1 -81.92 5.46 -4.35
CA MET A 1 -80.99 4.31 -4.57
C MET A 1 -79.63 4.74 -5.13
N LYS A 2 -79.54 5.68 -6.08
CA LYS A 2 -78.28 6.11 -6.72
C LYS A 2 -77.21 6.68 -5.76
N THR A 3 -77.61 7.41 -4.73
CA THR A 3 -76.70 8.01 -3.73
C THR A 3 -76.06 7.00 -2.77
N LYS A 4 -76.76 5.90 -2.43
CA LYS A 4 -76.21 4.84 -1.57
C LYS A 4 -75.15 4.01 -2.29
N VAL A 5 -75.34 3.75 -3.58
CA VAL A 5 -74.36 3.04 -4.43
C VAL A 5 -73.08 3.87 -4.59
N LEU A 6 -73.22 5.19 -4.75
CA LEU A 6 -72.10 6.13 -4.85
C LEU A 6 -71.27 6.17 -3.55
N PHE A 7 -71.93 6.18 -2.39
CA PHE A 7 -71.25 6.10 -1.09
C PHE A 7 -70.46 4.79 -0.90
N ILE A 8 -71.05 3.66 -1.28
CA ILE A 8 -70.38 2.35 -1.17
C ILE A 8 -69.14 2.28 -2.08
N SER A 9 -69.22 2.87 -3.28
CA SER A 9 -68.09 2.90 -4.22
C SER A 9 -66.91 3.75 -3.71
N ILE A 10 -67.18 4.86 -3.02
CA ILE A 10 -66.13 5.72 -2.44
C ILE A 10 -65.43 5.00 -1.27
N ILE A 11 -66.19 4.29 -0.44
CA ILE A 11 -65.63 3.54 0.70
C ILE A 11 -64.73 2.40 0.21
N LEU A 12 -65.13 1.70 -0.87
CA LEU A 12 -64.32 0.64 -1.49
C LEU A 12 -63.01 1.17 -2.08
N LEU A 13 -63.03 2.34 -2.73
CA LEU A 13 -61.83 3.00 -3.24
C LEU A 13 -60.86 3.39 -2.12
N MET A 14 -61.37 3.99 -1.04
CA MET A 14 -60.58 4.37 0.13
C MET A 14 -59.96 3.14 0.83
N ALA A 15 -60.73 2.06 1.00
CA ALA A 15 -60.25 0.82 1.60
C ALA A 15 -59.14 0.18 0.74
N GLY A 16 -59.30 0.15 -0.59
CA GLY A 16 -58.28 -0.36 -1.52
C GLY A 16 -56.94 0.37 -1.44
N GLN A 17 -56.96 1.70 -1.24
CA GLN A 17 -55.74 2.49 -1.10
C GLN A 17 -55.01 2.24 0.23
N VAL A 18 -55.74 2.00 1.33
CA VAL A 18 -55.16 1.70 2.65
C VAL A 18 -54.42 0.36 2.66
N PHE A 19 -55.00 -0.68 2.04
CA PHE A 19 -54.34 -1.99 1.92
C PHE A 19 -53.09 -1.94 1.01
N ALA A 20 -53.10 -1.11 -0.05
CA ALA A 20 -51.96 -0.92 -0.93
C ALA A 20 -50.79 -0.14 -0.26
N GLN A 21 -51.10 0.82 0.63
CA GLN A 21 -50.08 1.52 1.41
C GLN A 21 -49.43 0.64 2.49
N HIS A 22 -50.19 -0.27 3.12
CA HIS A 22 -49.65 -1.16 4.14
C HIS A 22 -48.63 -2.15 3.56
N LYS A 23 -48.91 -2.71 2.36
CA LYS A 23 -47.99 -3.61 1.65
C LYS A 23 -46.63 -2.96 1.36
N ASN A 24 -46.65 -1.70 0.90
CA ASN A 24 -45.43 -0.92 0.62
C ASN A 24 -44.58 -0.67 1.87
N LYS A 25 -45.19 -0.53 3.05
CA LYS A 25 -44.47 -0.20 4.29
C LYS A 25 -43.66 -1.40 4.81
N ASP A 26 -44.22 -2.60 4.72
CA ASP A 26 -43.54 -3.83 5.14
C ASP A 26 -42.47 -4.25 4.14
N GLU A 27 -42.71 -4.05 2.84
CA GLU A 27 -41.72 -4.27 1.79
C GLU A 27 -40.53 -3.30 1.92
N TRP A 28 -40.79 -2.04 2.28
CA TRP A 28 -39.74 -1.05 2.58
C TRP A 28 -38.89 -1.44 3.81
N LYS A 29 -39.53 -1.93 4.88
CA LYS A 29 -38.80 -2.43 6.06
C LYS A 29 -37.90 -3.61 5.71
N HIS A 30 -38.43 -4.59 4.96
CA HIS A 30 -37.65 -5.74 4.50
C HIS A 30 -36.46 -5.32 3.63
N ARG A 31 -36.67 -4.37 2.69
CA ARG A 31 -35.60 -3.85 1.84
C ARG A 31 -34.53 -3.11 2.66
N LYS A 32 -34.94 -2.34 3.68
CA LYS A 32 -34.02 -1.63 4.59
C LYS A 32 -33.19 -2.60 5.43
N GLU A 33 -33.80 -3.65 5.97
CA GLU A 33 -33.07 -4.69 6.72
C GLU A 33 -32.11 -5.48 5.83
N TYR A 34 -32.53 -5.85 4.62
CA TYR A 34 -31.66 -6.51 3.65
C TYR A 34 -30.46 -5.63 3.30
N HIS A 35 -30.69 -4.34 3.02
CA HIS A 35 -29.63 -3.39 2.74
C HIS A 35 -28.68 -3.22 3.92
N LYS A 36 -29.20 -3.18 5.16
CA LYS A 36 -28.36 -3.12 6.37
C LYS A 36 -27.46 -4.36 6.49
N LYS A 37 -28.02 -5.56 6.29
CA LYS A 37 -27.24 -6.81 6.31
C LYS A 37 -26.19 -6.86 5.21
N GLU A 38 -26.51 -6.35 4.03
CA GLU A 38 -25.55 -6.26 2.92
C GLU A 38 -24.39 -5.31 3.24
N MET A 39 -24.70 -4.14 3.79
CA MET A 39 -23.69 -3.17 4.22
C MET A 39 -22.80 -3.74 5.34
N GLU A 40 -23.35 -4.54 6.26
CA GLU A 40 -22.58 -5.23 7.30
C GLU A 40 -21.63 -6.28 6.69
N ARG A 41 -22.11 -7.11 5.75
CA ARG A 41 -21.27 -8.06 5.01
C ARG A 41 -20.14 -7.38 4.26
N GLN A 42 -20.45 -6.28 3.56
CA GLN A 42 -19.47 -5.53 2.80
C GLN A 42 -18.40 -4.93 3.71
N ARG A 43 -18.78 -4.36 4.87
CA ARG A 43 -17.82 -3.88 5.88
C ARG A 43 -16.91 -4.97 6.42
N GLU A 44 -17.43 -6.17 6.67
CA GLU A 44 -16.60 -7.30 7.11
C GLU A 44 -15.63 -7.75 6.02
N HIS A 45 -16.08 -7.76 4.76
CA HIS A 45 -15.23 -8.07 3.62
C HIS A 45 -14.11 -7.03 3.46
N ASP A 46 -14.45 -5.75 3.52
CA ASP A 46 -13.49 -4.64 3.43
C ASP A 46 -12.46 -4.69 4.56
N LYS A 47 -12.88 -5.04 5.78
CA LYS A 47 -11.95 -5.24 6.92
C LYS A 47 -10.95 -6.35 6.65
N LYS A 48 -11.40 -7.50 6.13
CA LYS A 48 -10.52 -8.64 5.79
C LYS A 48 -9.54 -8.27 4.69
N ILE A 49 -9.99 -7.55 3.66
CA ILE A 49 -9.13 -7.06 2.59
C ILE A 49 -8.08 -6.10 3.15
N ALA A 50 -8.49 -5.13 3.98
CA ALA A 50 -7.57 -4.16 4.57
C ALA A 50 -6.52 -4.82 5.49
N GLU A 51 -6.93 -5.83 6.27
CA GLU A 51 -6.01 -6.62 7.09
C GLU A 51 -5.01 -7.40 6.23
N HIS A 52 -5.49 -8.08 5.19
CA HIS A 52 -4.63 -8.80 4.24
C HIS A 52 -3.61 -7.88 3.58
N HIS A 53 -4.02 -6.69 3.11
CA HIS A 53 -3.10 -5.71 2.53
C HIS A 53 -2.04 -5.24 3.53
N ARG A 54 -2.40 -5.03 4.79
CA ARG A 54 -1.44 -4.65 5.85
C ARG A 54 -0.41 -5.75 6.09
N GLU A 55 -0.83 -7.01 6.09
CA GLU A 55 0.10 -8.15 6.24
C GLU A 55 1.04 -8.28 5.04
N MET A 56 0.52 -8.12 3.83
CA MET A 56 1.33 -8.14 2.61
C MET A 56 2.38 -7.03 2.61
N GLN A 57 1.99 -5.79 2.96
CA GLN A 57 2.93 -4.68 3.07
C GLN A 57 4.03 -4.94 4.13
N LYS A 58 3.68 -5.54 5.27
CA LYS A 58 4.67 -5.91 6.29
C LYS A 58 5.67 -6.93 5.76
N LYS A 59 5.19 -7.98 5.10
CA LYS A 59 6.05 -9.03 4.51
C LYS A 59 6.96 -8.48 3.42
N GLU A 60 6.43 -7.62 2.55
CA GLU A 60 7.24 -6.95 1.52
C GLU A 60 8.33 -6.09 2.16
N TYR A 61 7.98 -5.28 3.18
CA TYR A 61 8.94 -4.46 3.88
C TYR A 61 10.05 -5.30 4.55
N GLU A 62 9.69 -6.41 5.20
CA GLU A 62 10.66 -7.34 5.79
C GLU A 62 11.57 -7.96 4.73
N ASN A 63 11.02 -8.38 3.59
CA ASN A 63 11.81 -8.92 2.48
C ASN A 63 12.80 -7.89 1.93
N TYR A 64 12.35 -6.67 1.65
CA TYR A 64 13.24 -5.58 1.21
C TYR A 64 14.34 -5.30 2.23
N ARG A 65 14.03 -5.36 3.52
CA ARG A 65 15.02 -5.17 4.59
C ARG A 65 16.09 -6.26 4.60
N GLU A 66 15.70 -7.52 4.44
CA GLU A 66 16.67 -8.64 4.39
C GLU A 66 17.51 -8.60 3.11
N LEU A 67 16.91 -8.30 1.95
CA LEU A 67 17.64 -8.08 0.69
C LEU A 67 18.69 -6.97 0.84
N ALA A 68 18.32 -5.84 1.44
CA ALA A 68 19.25 -4.73 1.68
C ALA A 68 20.40 -5.12 2.62
N LYS A 69 20.18 -6.01 3.61
CA LYS A 69 21.27 -6.51 4.46
C LYS A 69 22.23 -7.40 3.67
N HIS A 70 21.70 -8.35 2.89
CA HIS A 70 22.51 -9.24 2.06
C HIS A 70 23.34 -8.47 1.03
N GLU A 71 22.75 -7.46 0.41
CA GLU A 71 23.45 -6.59 -0.53
C GLU A 71 24.59 -5.83 0.16
N ARG A 72 24.36 -5.25 1.34
CA ARG A 72 25.41 -4.60 2.14
C ARG A 72 26.55 -5.54 2.50
N GLU A 73 26.22 -6.77 2.92
CA GLU A 73 27.23 -7.78 3.26
C GLU A 73 28.04 -8.19 2.03
N TYR A 74 27.38 -8.42 0.88
CA TYR A 74 28.05 -8.72 -0.38
C TYR A 74 29.05 -7.63 -0.77
N TYR A 75 28.64 -6.37 -0.79
CA TYR A 75 29.54 -5.26 -1.14
C TYR A 75 30.66 -5.06 -0.11
N ARG A 76 30.40 -5.36 1.16
CA ARG A 76 31.43 -5.31 2.21
C ARG A 76 32.52 -6.36 1.97
N GLU A 77 32.14 -7.59 1.63
CA GLU A 77 33.09 -8.67 1.34
C GLU A 77 33.82 -8.45 0.01
N LEU A 78 33.12 -7.96 -1.02
CA LEU A 78 33.74 -7.54 -2.28
C LEU A 78 34.82 -6.49 -2.01
N ARG A 79 34.51 -5.45 -1.23
CA ARG A 79 35.47 -4.41 -0.86
C ARG A 79 36.70 -4.99 -0.17
N LYS A 80 36.54 -5.90 0.79
CA LYS A 80 37.69 -6.53 1.47
C LYS A 80 38.60 -7.26 0.47
N ARG A 81 38.00 -8.05 -0.43
CA ARG A 81 38.74 -8.83 -1.43
C ARG A 81 39.51 -7.92 -2.40
N GLU A 82 38.86 -6.88 -2.91
CA GLU A 82 39.50 -5.93 -3.83
C GLU A 82 40.62 -5.14 -3.13
N LEU A 83 40.45 -4.79 -1.85
CA LEU A 83 41.52 -4.17 -1.05
C LEU A 83 42.70 -5.12 -0.81
N GLU A 84 42.45 -6.42 -0.63
CA GLU A 84 43.50 -7.43 -0.57
C GLU A 84 44.23 -7.56 -1.90
N HIS A 85 43.51 -7.59 -3.03
CA HIS A 85 44.11 -7.62 -4.36
C HIS A 85 45.07 -6.45 -4.58
N LEU A 86 44.72 -5.23 -4.16
CA LEU A 86 45.59 -4.05 -4.29
C LEU A 86 46.89 -4.12 -3.47
N LYS A 87 46.97 -4.98 -2.44
CA LYS A 87 48.23 -5.21 -1.72
C LYS A 87 49.24 -5.94 -2.59
N GLU A 88 48.76 -6.85 -3.44
CA GLU A 88 49.60 -7.74 -4.27
C GLU A 88 49.72 -7.25 -5.73
N CYS A 89 48.71 -6.54 -6.23
CA CYS A 89 48.66 -6.04 -7.61
C CYS A 89 49.00 -4.55 -7.67
N HIS A 90 50.05 -4.22 -8.42
CA HIS A 90 50.55 -2.84 -8.54
C HIS A 90 50.03 -2.09 -9.77
N THR A 91 49.16 -2.70 -10.56
CA THR A 91 48.65 -2.12 -11.82
C THR A 91 47.15 -1.80 -11.79
N CYS A 92 46.40 -2.43 -10.90
CA CYS A 92 44.96 -2.23 -10.78
C CYS A 92 44.62 -1.05 -9.85
N ASN A 93 43.46 -0.44 -10.09
CA ASN A 93 42.76 0.46 -9.16
C ASN A 93 41.30 0.02 -9.10
N HIS A 94 40.65 0.18 -7.95
CA HIS A 94 39.23 -0.18 -7.77
C HIS A 94 38.42 1.02 -7.32
N ALA A 95 37.22 1.14 -7.90
CA ALA A 95 36.22 2.11 -7.50
C ALA A 95 35.08 1.40 -6.76
N PHE A 96 34.68 1.94 -5.62
CA PHE A 96 33.53 1.49 -4.86
C PHE A 96 32.51 2.60 -4.80
N TYR A 97 31.27 2.27 -5.15
CA TYR A 97 30.13 3.16 -4.96
C TYR A 97 29.55 2.89 -3.58
N HIS A 98 29.47 3.94 -2.76
CA HIS A 98 28.80 3.88 -1.46
C HIS A 98 27.43 4.50 -1.66
N ASN A 99 26.38 3.71 -1.54
CA ASN A 99 25.03 4.25 -1.62
C ASN A 99 24.21 3.62 -0.50
N ASP A 100 24.13 4.36 0.62
CA ASP A 100 23.41 3.95 1.80
C ASP A 100 21.91 4.05 1.53
N ASP A 101 21.20 2.90 1.56
CA ASP A 101 19.75 2.76 1.75
C ASP A 101 18.87 3.94 1.31
N TYR A 102 18.41 3.90 0.06
CA TYR A 102 17.80 5.05 -0.59
C TYR A 102 16.45 4.76 -1.25
N TYR A 103 15.74 5.83 -1.57
CA TYR A 103 14.56 5.82 -2.41
C TYR A 103 14.64 6.96 -3.42
N TYR A 104 14.04 6.78 -4.59
CA TYR A 104 14.04 7.74 -5.68
C TYR A 104 12.70 8.48 -5.71
N GLU A 105 12.71 9.79 -5.59
CA GLU A 105 11.53 10.66 -5.65
C GLU A 105 11.96 12.01 -6.26
N ASP A 106 11.13 12.64 -7.08
CA ASP A 106 11.40 13.96 -7.69
C ASP A 106 12.79 14.10 -8.37
N ASP A 107 13.22 13.05 -9.09
CA ASP A 107 14.52 12.96 -9.76
C ASP A 107 15.77 13.06 -8.86
N ILE A 108 15.59 12.81 -7.55
CA ILE A 108 16.65 12.88 -6.55
C ILE A 108 16.64 11.59 -5.71
N TYR A 109 17.82 11.06 -5.40
CA TYR A 109 17.95 9.96 -4.45
C TYR A 109 17.89 10.50 -3.01
N TYR A 110 17.06 9.92 -2.15
CA TYR A 110 16.90 10.30 -0.74
C TYR A 110 17.30 9.15 0.19
N SER A 111 17.98 9.48 1.28
CA SER A 111 18.34 8.50 2.30
C SER A 111 17.09 8.10 3.06
N ARG A 112 16.79 6.81 3.15
CA ARG A 112 15.69 6.33 4.00
C ARG A 112 15.93 6.62 5.48
N ARG A 113 17.20 6.75 5.89
CA ARG A 113 17.58 7.00 7.29
C ARG A 113 17.39 8.46 7.69
N THR A 114 17.81 9.40 6.85
CA THR A 114 17.79 10.84 7.18
C THR A 114 16.69 11.61 6.46
N ARG A 115 16.05 11.01 5.45
CA ARG A 115 15.09 11.64 4.52
C ARG A 115 15.64 12.87 3.80
N ASN A 116 16.97 12.98 3.72
CA ASN A 116 17.65 14.03 2.98
C ASN A 116 18.12 13.50 1.62
N PRO A 117 18.25 14.37 0.61
CA PRO A 117 18.94 14.04 -0.63
C PRO A 117 20.30 13.41 -0.32
N ILE A 118 20.60 12.30 -0.96
CA ILE A 118 21.91 11.65 -0.86
C ILE A 118 22.76 12.20 -1.98
N THR A 119 23.92 12.71 -1.59
CA THR A 119 25.04 12.85 -2.52
C THR A 119 25.58 11.46 -2.81
N VAL A 120 25.77 11.14 -4.09
CA VAL A 120 26.31 9.82 -4.44
C VAL A 120 27.80 9.86 -4.17
N ASP A 121 28.23 9.10 -3.17
CA ASP A 121 29.62 9.05 -2.76
C ASP A 121 30.34 7.92 -3.53
N ALA A 122 31.30 8.29 -4.39
CA ALA A 122 32.19 7.35 -5.05
C ALA A 122 33.57 7.39 -4.38
N GLU A 123 34.10 6.24 -3.98
CA GLU A 123 35.47 6.13 -3.47
C GLU A 123 36.33 5.36 -4.46
N VAL A 124 37.34 6.03 -5.02
CA VAL A 124 38.38 5.39 -5.83
C VAL A 124 39.57 5.12 -4.93
N VAL A 125 39.96 3.85 -4.82
CA VAL A 125 41.08 3.43 -3.98
C VAL A 125 42.29 3.17 -4.85
N PHE A 126 43.39 3.82 -4.48
CA PHE A 126 44.72 3.65 -5.04
C PHE A 126 45.64 3.00 -4.01
N ARG A 127 46.84 2.60 -4.44
CA ARG A 127 47.87 2.04 -3.56
C ARG A 127 48.26 2.97 -2.40
N ASN A 128 48.33 4.26 -2.67
CA ASN A 128 48.87 5.29 -1.78
C ASN A 128 47.79 6.10 -1.04
N GLY A 129 46.52 5.70 -1.15
CA GLY A 129 45.40 6.37 -0.51
C GLY A 129 44.10 6.21 -1.30
N SER A 130 43.02 6.84 -0.84
CA SER A 130 41.76 6.87 -1.58
C SER A 130 41.33 8.31 -1.85
N ILE A 131 40.62 8.49 -2.96
CA ILE A 131 39.90 9.72 -3.29
C ILE A 131 38.42 9.41 -3.12
N LYS A 132 37.75 10.19 -2.27
CA LYS A 132 36.29 10.19 -2.16
C LYS A 132 35.75 11.39 -2.93
N VAL A 133 34.78 11.11 -3.79
CA VAL A 133 34.03 12.11 -4.55
C VAL A 133 32.60 12.08 -4.05
N GLN A 134 32.12 13.23 -3.61
CA GLN A 134 30.73 13.50 -3.28
C GLN A 134 30.11 14.20 -4.49
N LEU A 135 29.15 13.54 -5.15
CA LEU A 135 28.40 14.08 -6.29
C LEU A 135 27.03 14.60 -5.85
#